data_AF-A0A1G9AYQ4-F1
#
_entry.id   AF-A0A1G9AYQ4-F1
#
_cell.length_a   1.000
_cell.length_b   1.000
_cell.length_c   1.000
_cell.angle_alpha   90.00
_cell.angle_beta   90.00
_cell.angle_gamma   90.00
#
_symmetry.space_group_name_H-M   'P 1'
#
loop_
_entity.id
_entity.type
_entity.pdbx_description
1 polymer ?
#
loop_
_entity_poly.entity_id
_entity_poly.type
_entity_poly.pdbx_seq_one_letter_code
_entity_poly.pdbx_strand_id
1 'polypeptide(L)'
;MDITLDWLDGALDVALLDGDLATDDGLRTAVALSLLCDRRAEPDDVIPDGTTDRRGWWADAIADEDGDRWGSRLWLLSREKTLTDVRRRAEAYAREALDWLLEDGVAAEVEATAETLDRDVLWLQVVIQRGDGTRLADRYQYVWR
;
A
#
# COMPACT_ATOMS: atom_id res chain seq x y z
N MET A 1 -13.00 15.72 2.97
CA MET A 1 -12.35 15.77 4.29
C MET A 1 -12.50 14.37 4.84
N ASP A 2 -11.40 13.65 4.91
CA ASP A 2 -11.32 12.27 5.39
C ASP A 2 -10.75 12.24 6.81
N ILE A 3 -10.92 11.14 7.54
CA ILE A 3 -10.34 10.97 8.88
C ILE A 3 -8.85 10.68 8.74
N THR A 4 -8.02 11.42 9.47
CA THR A 4 -6.57 11.18 9.47
C THR A 4 -6.26 9.89 10.22
N LEU A 5 -5.41 9.06 9.61
CA LEU A 5 -4.84 7.87 10.23
C LEU A 5 -3.39 8.14 10.61
N ASP A 6 -3.02 7.84 11.85
CA ASP A 6 -1.65 7.91 12.35
C ASP A 6 -1.07 6.53 12.59
N TRP A 7 0.24 6.41 12.40
CA TRP A 7 0.96 5.17 12.69
C TRP A 7 1.29 5.09 14.18
N LEU A 8 0.62 4.19 14.88
CA LEU A 8 0.79 3.94 16.31
C LEU A 8 1.06 2.45 16.56
N ASP A 9 2.20 2.14 17.20
CA ASP A 9 2.58 0.78 17.61
C ASP A 9 2.48 -0.30 16.53
N GLY A 10 2.76 0.06 15.27
CA GLY A 10 2.74 -0.87 14.14
C GLY A 10 1.36 -1.07 13.50
N ALA A 11 0.39 -0.21 13.84
CA ALA A 11 -0.93 -0.18 13.24
C ALA A 11 -1.31 1.25 12.81
N LEU A 12 -2.31 1.36 11.93
CA LEU A 12 -2.98 2.61 11.66
C LEU A 12 -4.10 2.79 12.69
N ASP A 13 -4.10 3.91 13.39
CA ASP A 13 -5.14 4.31 14.32
C ASP A 13 -5.74 5.66 13.92
N VAL A 14 -6.96 5.93 14.38
CA VAL A 14 -7.65 7.18 14.11
C VAL A 14 -7.01 8.32 14.90
N ALA A 15 -6.57 9.36 14.21
CA ALA A 15 -5.94 10.50 14.84
C ALA A 15 -6.99 11.40 15.55
N LEU A 16 -6.61 11.91 16.72
CA LEU A 16 -7.43 12.84 17.51
C LEU A 16 -6.75 14.20 17.60
N LEU A 17 -7.53 15.28 17.43
CA LEU A 17 -7.07 16.65 17.61
C LEU A 17 -8.06 17.38 18.53
N ASP A 18 -7.56 17.89 19.66
CA ASP A 18 -8.34 18.65 20.65
C ASP A 18 -9.64 17.97 21.14
N GLY A 19 -9.64 16.62 21.17
CA GLY A 19 -10.77 15.82 21.63
C GLY A 19 -11.83 15.51 20.55
N ASP A 20 -11.54 15.85 19.29
CA ASP A 20 -12.33 15.47 18.11
C ASP A 20 -11.49 14.63 17.13
N LEU A 21 -12.13 14.09 16.10
CA LEU A 21 -11.45 13.38 15.01
C LEU A 21 -10.61 14.37 14.18
N ALA A 22 -9.33 14.06 14.03
CA ALA A 22 -8.48 14.79 13.09
C ALA A 22 -8.86 14.41 11.65
N THR A 23 -8.71 15.37 10.74
CA THR A 23 -9.09 15.17 9.33
C THR A 23 -8.06 15.72 8.37
N ASP A 24 -7.95 15.10 7.20
CA ASP A 24 -7.09 15.55 6.11
C ASP A 24 -7.77 15.43 4.73
N ASP A 25 -6.95 15.51 3.67
CA ASP A 25 -7.37 15.46 2.27
C ASP A 25 -7.60 14.03 1.73
N GLY A 26 -7.36 13.01 2.54
CA GLY A 26 -7.59 11.60 2.26
C GLY A 26 -6.46 10.88 1.52
N LEU A 27 -5.41 11.57 1.08
CA LEU A 27 -4.35 10.91 0.28
C LEU A 27 -3.58 9.89 1.09
N ARG A 28 -3.32 10.17 2.37
CA ARG A 28 -2.65 9.23 3.27
C ARG A 28 -3.45 7.94 3.43
N THR A 29 -4.75 8.05 3.68
CA THR A 29 -5.67 6.91 3.77
C THR A 29 -5.72 6.14 2.46
N ALA A 30 -5.80 6.83 1.32
CA ALA A 30 -5.85 6.19 0.01
C ALA A 30 -4.59 5.34 -0.25
N VAL A 31 -3.40 5.89 0.01
CA VAL A 31 -2.13 5.17 -0.11
C VAL A 31 -2.06 3.98 0.85
N ALA A 32 -2.46 4.18 2.11
CA ALA A 32 -2.51 3.11 3.09
C ALA A 32 -3.39 1.94 2.63
N LEU A 33 -4.61 2.23 2.15
CA LEU A 33 -5.54 1.22 1.65
C LEU A 33 -5.00 0.53 0.39
N SER A 34 -4.38 1.26 -0.53
CA SER A 34 -3.75 0.67 -1.72
C SER A 34 -2.63 -0.30 -1.34
N LEU A 35 -1.80 0.03 -0.33
CA LEU A 35 -0.67 -0.83 0.05
C LEU A 35 -1.05 -1.98 0.98
N LEU A 36 -2.00 -1.77 1.90
CA LEU A 36 -2.27 -2.68 3.00
C LEU A 36 -3.50 -3.58 2.79
N CYS A 37 -4.34 -3.29 1.80
CA CYS A 37 -5.36 -4.23 1.34
C CYS A 37 -4.74 -5.27 0.39
N ASP A 38 -5.29 -6.47 0.37
CA ASP A 38 -4.79 -7.55 -0.46
C ASP A 38 -5.37 -7.48 -1.87
N ARG A 39 -4.50 -7.24 -2.86
CA ARG A 39 -4.83 -7.47 -4.27
C ARG A 39 -4.77 -8.96 -4.57
N ARG A 40 -5.67 -9.42 -5.44
CA ARG A 40 -5.70 -10.80 -5.90
C ARG A 40 -4.38 -11.14 -6.59
N ALA A 41 -3.74 -12.24 -6.20
CA ALA A 41 -2.51 -12.75 -6.84
C ALA A 41 -2.73 -13.07 -8.33
N GLU A 42 -1.69 -12.99 -9.16
CA GLU A 42 -1.72 -13.42 -10.57
C GLU A 42 -1.76 -14.96 -10.71
N PRO A 43 -2.10 -15.50 -11.90
CA PRO A 43 -2.11 -16.94 -12.11
C PRO A 43 -0.75 -17.61 -11.87
N ASP A 44 0.34 -16.88 -12.16
CA ASP A 44 1.72 -17.38 -12.05
C ASP A 44 2.39 -17.04 -10.71
N ASP A 45 1.69 -16.32 -9.82
CA ASP A 45 2.21 -15.99 -8.50
C ASP A 45 2.20 -17.22 -7.59
N VAL A 46 3.28 -17.40 -6.82
CA VAL A 46 3.39 -18.48 -5.83
C VAL A 46 2.69 -18.05 -4.53
N ILE A 47 1.72 -18.84 -4.07
CA ILE A 47 1.01 -18.56 -2.83
C ILE A 47 1.86 -19.03 -1.62
N PRO A 48 2.23 -18.14 -0.67
CA PRO A 48 3.21 -18.47 0.37
C PRO A 48 2.79 -19.56 1.36
N ASP A 49 1.50 -19.74 1.59
CA ASP A 49 0.97 -20.75 2.52
C ASP A 49 0.72 -22.12 1.86
N GLY A 50 1.06 -22.26 0.57
CA GLY A 50 0.88 -23.48 -0.21
C GLY A 50 -0.58 -23.82 -0.54
N THR A 51 -1.52 -22.93 -0.22
CA THR A 51 -2.93 -23.08 -0.60
C THR A 51 -3.16 -22.62 -2.05
N THR A 52 -4.40 -22.64 -2.48
CA THR A 52 -4.86 -22.06 -3.75
C THR A 52 -5.59 -20.73 -3.56
N ASP A 53 -5.58 -20.17 -2.35
CA ASP A 53 -6.24 -18.89 -2.07
C ASP A 53 -5.40 -17.74 -2.63
N ARG A 54 -5.95 -17.07 -3.64
CA ARG A 54 -5.34 -15.91 -4.30
C ARG A 54 -5.71 -14.59 -3.60
N ARG A 55 -6.44 -14.63 -2.49
CA ARG A 55 -7.00 -13.48 -1.77
C ARG A 55 -7.72 -12.52 -2.73
N GLY A 56 -7.82 -11.25 -2.34
CA GLY A 56 -8.36 -10.17 -3.15
C GLY A 56 -9.22 -9.21 -2.35
N TRP A 57 -9.53 -8.09 -2.98
CA TRP A 57 -10.46 -7.11 -2.44
C TRP A 57 -11.88 -7.46 -2.89
N TRP A 58 -12.82 -7.47 -1.94
CA TRP A 58 -14.19 -7.91 -2.22
C TRP A 58 -14.92 -6.97 -3.20
N ALA A 59 -14.57 -5.68 -3.20
CA ALA A 59 -15.26 -4.70 -4.04
C ALA A 59 -14.88 -4.84 -5.52
N ASP A 60 -13.74 -5.48 -5.85
CA ASP A 60 -13.37 -5.80 -7.23
C ASP A 60 -14.44 -6.68 -7.91
N ALA A 61 -15.20 -7.46 -7.15
CA ALA A 61 -16.28 -8.30 -7.69
C ALA A 61 -17.54 -7.52 -8.10
N ILE A 62 -17.65 -6.25 -7.67
CA ILE A 62 -18.78 -5.35 -7.94
C ILE A 62 -18.31 -4.01 -8.51
N ALA A 63 -17.06 -3.92 -8.96
CA ALA A 63 -16.50 -2.71 -9.55
C ALA A 63 -17.25 -2.37 -10.85
N ASP A 64 -17.47 -1.08 -11.08
CA ASP A 64 -18.12 -0.60 -12.29
C ASP A 64 -17.20 -0.72 -13.52
N GLU A 65 -15.88 -0.69 -13.31
CA GLU A 65 -14.87 -0.84 -14.36
C GLU A 65 -14.25 -2.25 -14.36
N ASP A 66 -14.35 -2.92 -15.51
CA ASP A 66 -13.76 -4.25 -15.71
C ASP A 66 -12.24 -4.17 -15.62
N GLY A 67 -11.66 -4.86 -14.64
CA GLY A 67 -10.20 -4.92 -14.44
C GLY A 67 -9.70 -4.09 -13.26
N ASP A 68 -10.58 -3.37 -12.57
CA ASP A 68 -10.28 -2.73 -11.29
C ASP A 68 -9.83 -3.76 -10.26
N ARG A 69 -8.67 -3.49 -9.68
CA ARG A 69 -8.01 -4.42 -8.76
C ARG A 69 -7.37 -3.65 -7.63
N TRP A 70 -8.12 -3.43 -6.57
CA TRP A 70 -7.63 -2.68 -5.43
C TRP A 70 -6.59 -3.46 -4.62
N GLY A 71 -5.74 -2.73 -3.91
CA GLY A 71 -4.77 -3.28 -2.97
C GLY A 71 -3.42 -3.62 -3.60
N SER A 72 -2.59 -4.35 -2.85
CA SER A 72 -1.25 -4.75 -3.26
C SER A 72 -1.02 -6.25 -3.10
N ARG A 73 -0.06 -6.77 -3.88
CA ARG A 73 0.45 -8.15 -3.78
C ARG A 73 1.60 -8.31 -2.78
N LEU A 74 1.85 -7.30 -1.92
CA LEU A 74 2.88 -7.36 -0.87
C LEU A 74 2.74 -8.57 0.06
N TRP A 75 1.53 -9.10 0.25
CA TRP A 75 1.27 -10.29 1.05
C TRP A 75 1.95 -11.56 0.51
N LEU A 76 2.25 -11.61 -0.80
CA LEU A 76 3.02 -12.69 -1.41
C LEU A 76 4.47 -12.76 -0.90
N LEU A 77 4.99 -11.66 -0.35
CA LEU A 77 6.35 -11.60 0.19
C LEU A 77 6.42 -12.08 1.65
N SER A 78 5.29 -12.52 2.21
CA SER A 78 5.26 -13.02 3.59
C SER A 78 6.22 -14.21 3.77
N ARG A 79 7.02 -14.15 4.85
CA ARG A 79 8.02 -15.16 5.23
C ARG A 79 9.16 -15.38 4.23
N GLU A 80 9.31 -14.52 3.24
CA GLU A 80 10.47 -14.53 2.36
C GLU A 80 11.72 -14.00 3.05
N LYS A 81 12.89 -14.46 2.59
CA LYS A 81 14.18 -13.96 3.10
C LYS A 81 14.40 -12.53 2.66
N THR A 82 15.01 -11.72 3.52
CA THR A 82 15.43 -10.34 3.23
C THR A 82 16.52 -10.29 2.14
N LEU A 83 16.14 -10.46 0.88
CA LEU A 83 17.02 -10.44 -0.29
C LEU A 83 16.71 -9.22 -1.17
N THR A 84 17.69 -8.79 -1.97
CA THR A 84 17.53 -7.67 -2.92
C THR A 84 16.36 -7.91 -3.89
N ASP A 85 16.15 -9.14 -4.33
CA ASP A 85 15.05 -9.49 -5.24
C ASP A 85 13.66 -9.34 -4.59
N VAL A 86 13.55 -9.55 -3.27
CA VAL A 86 12.31 -9.32 -2.50
C VAL A 86 12.00 -7.84 -2.43
N ARG A 87 13.01 -7.00 -2.18
CA ARG A 87 12.84 -5.53 -2.18
C ARG A 87 12.37 -5.03 -3.55
N ARG A 88 13.01 -5.49 -4.63
CA ARG A 88 12.59 -5.11 -5.99
C ARG A 88 11.14 -5.51 -6.28
N ARG A 89 10.70 -6.70 -5.84
CA ARG A 89 9.29 -7.11 -5.97
C ARG A 89 8.37 -6.27 -5.10
N ALA A 90 8.77 -5.93 -3.89
CA ALA A 90 7.99 -5.05 -3.02
C ALA A 90 7.75 -3.68 -3.66
N GLU A 91 8.79 -3.07 -4.24
CA GLU A 91 8.63 -1.80 -4.96
C GLU A 91 7.74 -1.94 -6.20
N ALA A 92 7.83 -3.07 -6.92
CA ALA A 92 6.97 -3.33 -8.07
C ALA A 92 5.50 -3.46 -7.65
N TYR A 93 5.21 -4.22 -6.59
CA TYR A 93 3.85 -4.38 -6.06
C TYR A 93 3.30 -3.10 -5.43
N ALA A 94 4.16 -2.27 -4.83
CA ALA A 94 3.78 -0.96 -4.31
C ALA A 94 3.46 0.02 -5.45
N ARG A 95 4.27 0.06 -6.51
CA ARG A 95 4.00 0.87 -7.70
C ARG A 95 2.71 0.44 -8.40
N GLU A 96 2.50 -0.86 -8.59
CA GLU A 96 1.25 -1.42 -9.15
C GLU A 96 0.02 -0.97 -8.34
N ALA A 97 0.11 -1.03 -7.02
CA ALA A 97 -1.01 -0.65 -6.16
C ALA A 97 -1.33 0.84 -6.17
N LEU A 98 -0.36 1.69 -6.53
CA LEU A 98 -0.48 3.15 -6.50
C LEU A 98 -0.63 3.77 -7.89
N ASP A 99 -0.64 2.96 -8.96
CA ASP A 99 -0.67 3.42 -10.35
C ASP A 99 -1.92 4.24 -10.66
N TRP A 100 -3.05 3.87 -10.04
CA TRP A 100 -4.33 4.57 -10.17
C TRP A 100 -4.22 6.06 -9.80
N LEU A 101 -3.32 6.44 -8.87
CA LEU A 101 -3.11 7.85 -8.53
C LEU A 101 -2.62 8.67 -9.73
N LEU A 102 -1.87 8.05 -10.64
CA LEU A 102 -1.43 8.67 -11.88
C LEU A 102 -2.52 8.63 -12.94
N GLU A 103 -3.21 7.49 -13.08
CA GLU A 103 -4.27 7.29 -14.08
C GLU A 103 -5.44 8.27 -13.87
N ASP A 104 -5.83 8.50 -12.62
CA ASP A 104 -6.89 9.43 -12.23
C ASP A 104 -6.42 10.89 -12.13
N GLY A 105 -5.12 11.15 -12.34
CA GLY A 105 -4.53 12.49 -12.26
C GLY A 105 -4.47 13.09 -10.85
N VAL A 106 -4.60 12.26 -9.80
CA VAL A 106 -4.43 12.67 -8.39
C VAL A 106 -2.96 13.05 -8.11
N ALA A 107 -2.03 12.32 -8.72
CA ALA A 107 -0.59 12.53 -8.65
C ALA A 107 -0.01 12.77 -10.05
N ALA A 108 1.04 13.56 -10.11
CA ALA A 108 1.89 13.71 -11.30
C ALA A 108 3.06 12.70 -11.29
N GLU A 109 3.52 12.30 -10.12
CA GLU A 109 4.59 11.33 -9.95
C GLU A 109 4.41 10.53 -8.65
N VAL A 110 4.73 9.24 -8.69
CA VAL A 110 4.71 8.33 -7.54
C VAL A 110 6.02 7.53 -7.53
N GLU A 111 6.75 7.62 -6.42
CA GLU A 111 7.93 6.80 -6.15
C GLU A 111 7.66 5.88 -4.95
N ALA A 112 8.03 4.61 -5.06
CA ALA A 112 8.01 3.66 -3.96
C ALA A 112 9.36 2.94 -3.86
N THR A 113 9.98 3.02 -2.68
CA THR A 113 11.31 2.48 -2.39
C THR A 113 11.24 1.51 -1.22
N ALA A 114 11.79 0.31 -1.39
CA ALA A 114 11.78 -0.71 -0.36
C ALA A 114 13.10 -0.75 0.41
N GLU A 115 13.01 -0.61 1.72
CA GLU A 115 14.14 -0.65 2.64
C GLU A 115 13.96 -1.81 3.62
N THR A 116 15.05 -2.42 4.07
CA THR A 116 15.00 -3.25 5.28
C THR A 116 15.74 -2.51 6.36
N LEU A 117 14.99 -2.10 7.37
CA LEU A 117 15.51 -1.51 8.59
C LEU A 117 15.44 -2.58 9.70
N ASP A 118 16.39 -2.54 10.64
CA ASP A 118 16.50 -3.34 11.87
C ASP A 118 15.50 -4.50 12.05
N ARG A 119 16.01 -5.74 12.14
CA ARG A 119 15.26 -6.98 12.49
C ARG A 119 14.30 -7.51 11.41
N ASP A 120 14.75 -7.57 10.16
CA ASP A 120 14.06 -8.28 9.06
C ASP A 120 12.66 -7.72 8.71
N VAL A 121 12.42 -6.43 8.96
CA VAL A 121 11.17 -5.77 8.58
C VAL A 121 11.33 -5.03 7.26
N LEU A 122 10.39 -5.27 6.35
CA LEU A 122 10.29 -4.54 5.09
C LEU A 122 9.53 -3.22 5.30
N TRP A 123 10.20 -2.12 4.99
CA TRP A 123 9.66 -0.77 4.97
C TRP A 123 9.49 -0.30 3.53
N LEU A 124 8.41 0.43 3.28
CA LEU A 124 8.16 1.12 2.02
C LEU A 124 8.13 2.61 2.27
N GLN A 125 9.07 3.34 1.67
CA GLN A 125 8.98 4.78 1.58
C GLN A 125 8.23 5.13 0.30
N VAL A 126 7.14 5.88 0.43
CA VAL A 126 6.32 6.34 -0.68
C VAL A 126 6.38 7.85 -0.76
N VAL A 127 6.70 8.36 -1.94
CA VAL A 127 6.74 9.78 -2.26
C VAL A 127 5.76 10.04 -3.39
N ILE A 128 4.86 11.00 -3.18
CA ILE A 128 3.85 11.41 -4.15
C ILE A 128 3.99 12.90 -4.41
N GLN A 129 4.11 13.24 -5.69
CA GLN A 129 4.12 14.61 -6.17
C GLN A 129 2.78 14.89 -6.86
N ARG A 130 2.04 15.89 -6.37
CA ARG A 130 0.81 16.36 -7.01
C ARG A 130 1.12 17.38 -8.11
N GLY A 131 0.21 17.53 -9.07
CA GLY A 131 0.34 18.48 -10.19
C GLY A 131 0.38 19.95 -9.78
N ASP A 132 -0.07 20.28 -8.57
CA ASP A 132 0.00 21.63 -7.98
C ASP A 132 1.36 21.95 -7.33
N GLY A 133 2.31 20.99 -7.33
CA GLY A 133 3.62 21.13 -6.71
C GLY A 133 3.68 20.63 -5.27
N THR A 134 2.56 20.22 -4.66
CA THR A 134 2.54 19.63 -3.31
C THR A 134 3.23 18.27 -3.32
N ARG A 135 4.10 18.03 -2.35
CA ARG A 135 4.84 16.77 -2.19
C ARG A 135 4.51 16.13 -0.86
N LEU A 136 4.06 14.88 -0.89
CA LEU A 136 3.83 14.04 0.29
C LEU A 136 4.88 12.93 0.31
N ALA A 137 5.51 12.71 1.47
CA ALA A 137 6.47 11.64 1.67
C ALA A 137 6.16 10.95 2.99
N ASP A 138 5.78 9.67 2.93
CA ASP A 138 5.40 8.89 4.11
C ASP A 138 6.03 7.48 4.06
N ARG A 139 6.04 6.79 5.19
CA ARG A 139 6.61 5.45 5.34
C ARG A 139 5.56 4.48 5.85
N TYR A 140 5.48 3.35 5.18
CA TYR A 140 4.57 2.27 5.49
C TYR A 140 5.36 1.02 5.87
N GLN A 141 4.90 0.33 6.91
CA GLN A 141 5.46 -0.95 7.31
C GLN A 141 4.51 -2.06 6.88
N TYR A 142 5.04 -3.10 6.26
CA TYR A 142 4.27 -4.30 5.98
C TYR A 142 4.43 -5.29 7.15
N VAL A 143 3.38 -5.49 7.96
CA VAL A 143 3.52 -6.03 9.33
C VAL A 143 3.04 -7.48 9.51
N TRP A 144 2.70 -8.20 8.46
CA TRP A 144 2.18 -9.57 8.64
C TRP A 144 3.31 -10.52 9.12
N ARG A 145 3.22 -10.91 10.39
CA ARG A 145 4.00 -11.98 11.05
C ARG A 145 3.39 -13.35 10.80
#